data_AF-I4ELE4-F1
#
_entry.id   AF-I4ELE4-F1
#
_cell.length_a   1.000
_cell.length_b   1.000
_cell.length_c   1.000
_cell.angle_alpha   90.00
_cell.angle_beta   90.00
_cell.angle_gamma   90.00
#
_symmetry.space_group_name_H-M   'P 1'
#
loop_
_entity.id
_entity.type
_entity.pdbx_description
1 polymer ?
#
loop_
_entity_poly.entity_id
_entity_poly.type
_entity_poly.pdbx_seq_one_letter_code
_entity_poly.pdbx_strand_id
1 'polypeptide(L)'
;MAAFLPPAQRVHLEVGQQLFLRFPPTGERLRRSIIAVEPEIYSPVAAQRRFGLAPGAALAVDHPAAVALAQLEPLPAGSSASAYLGSIGRVDVEVGSRRIISLLPFVDQFVESHS
;
A
#
# COMPACT_ATOMS: atom_id res chain seq x y z
N MET A 1 7.75 -2.84 6.63
CA MET A 1 7.85 -1.40 6.32
C MET A 1 6.66 -0.68 6.93
N ALA A 2 6.79 0.63 7.18
CA ALA A 2 5.70 1.50 7.62
C ALA A 2 5.39 2.55 6.54
N ALA A 3 4.10 2.73 6.23
CA ALA A 3 3.60 3.78 5.37
C ALA A 3 2.86 4.81 6.24
N PHE A 4 3.28 6.07 6.15
CA PHE A 4 2.68 7.19 6.86
C PHE A 4 1.70 7.90 5.92
N LEU A 5 0.44 7.98 6.34
CA LEU A 5 -0.69 8.41 5.52
C LEU A 5 -1.45 9.54 6.23
N PRO A 6 -2.20 10.39 5.50
CA PRO A 6 -3.03 11.42 6.11
C PRO A 6 -3.98 10.84 7.17
N PRO A 7 -4.19 11.50 8.33
CA PRO A 7 -5.02 10.96 9.41
C PRO A 7 -6.44 10.58 8.98
N ALA A 8 -7.03 11.34 8.05
CA ALA A 8 -8.36 11.08 7.51
C ALA A 8 -8.48 9.72 6.79
N GLN A 9 -7.38 9.13 6.33
CA GLN A 9 -7.41 7.81 5.69
C GLN A 9 -7.53 6.67 6.69
N ARG A 10 -7.28 6.90 7.99
CA ARG A 10 -7.25 5.85 9.02
C ARG A 10 -8.49 4.96 9.03
N VAL A 11 -9.67 5.54 8.85
CA VAL A 11 -10.96 4.83 8.86
C VAL A 11 -11.19 3.95 7.62
N HIS A 12 -10.40 4.16 6.56
CA HIS A 12 -10.48 3.41 5.31
C HIS A 12 -9.35 2.39 5.17
N LEU A 13 -8.38 2.36 6.09
CA LEU A 13 -7.25 1.43 6.05
C LEU A 13 -7.65 0.09 6.64
N GLU A 14 -7.49 -0.96 5.83
CA GLU A 14 -7.80 -2.33 6.20
C GLU A 14 -6.68 -3.29 5.79
N VAL A 15 -6.53 -4.38 6.54
CA VAL A 15 -5.63 -5.48 6.20
C VAL A 15 -6.08 -6.10 4.87
N GLY A 16 -5.11 -6.40 3.99
CA GLY A 16 -5.35 -6.94 2.66
C GLY A 16 -5.43 -5.90 1.54
N GLN A 17 -5.65 -4.62 1.87
CA GLN A 17 -5.59 -3.54 0.88
C GLN A 17 -4.19 -3.39 0.29
N GLN A 18 -4.11 -2.81 -0.91
CA GLN A 18 -2.86 -2.66 -1.63
C GLN A 18 -2.24 -1.28 -1.40
N LEU A 19 -0.97 -1.29 -1.01
CA LEU A 19 -0.07 -0.16 -1.07
C LEU A 19 0.72 -0.23 -2.37
N PHE A 20 0.80 0.91 -3.05
CA PHE A 20 1.65 1.12 -4.20
C PHE A 20 2.77 2.06 -3.80
N LEU A 21 3.99 1.54 -3.84
CA LEU A 21 5.18 2.20 -3.34
C LEU A 21 6.06 2.60 -4.51
N ARG A 22 6.65 3.78 -4.44
CA ARG A 22 7.64 4.25 -5.40
C ARG A 22 8.86 4.79 -4.65
N PHE A 23 10.01 4.17 -4.88
CA PHE A 23 11.27 4.55 -4.26
C PHE A 23 12.18 5.24 -5.29
N PRO A 24 12.70 6.45 -4.99
CA PRO A 24 13.72 7.12 -5.78
C PRO A 24 15.08 6.57 -5.36
N PRO A 25 15.47 5.40 -5.87
CA PRO A 25 16.41 5.41 -7.00
C PRO A 25 15.99 4.54 -8.19
N THR A 26 15.05 3.62 -8.02
CA THR A 26 14.62 2.69 -9.10
C THR A 26 13.44 3.23 -9.90
N GLY A 27 12.62 4.11 -9.31
CA GLY A 27 11.37 4.58 -9.93
C GLY A 27 10.30 3.49 -10.06
N GLU A 28 10.60 2.27 -9.63
CA GLU A 28 9.74 1.10 -9.76
C GLU A 28 8.53 1.21 -8.85
N ARG A 29 7.36 0.82 -9.37
CA ARG A 29 6.11 0.75 -8.61
C ARG A 29 5.94 -0.63 -8.01
N LEU A 30 6.20 -0.75 -6.70
CA LEU A 30 5.99 -2.00 -5.97
C LEU A 30 4.56 -2.05 -5.42
N ARG A 31 3.90 -3.21 -5.58
CA ARG A 31 2.59 -3.49 -4.97
C ARG A 31 2.77 -4.36 -3.74
N ARG A 32 2.26 -3.94 -2.58
CA ARG A 32 2.33 -4.68 -1.32
C ARG A 32 1.00 -4.68 -0.59
N SER A 33 0.64 -5.80 0.03
CA SER A 33 -0.57 -5.88 0.85
C SER A 33 -0.31 -5.38 2.25
N ILE A 34 -1.26 -4.63 2.81
CA ILE A 34 -1.28 -4.23 4.20
C ILE A 34 -1.44 -5.50 5.06
N ILE A 35 -0.51 -5.71 6.00
CA ILE A 35 -0.55 -6.83 6.94
C ILE A 35 -1.05 -6.40 8.32
N ALA A 36 -0.95 -5.11 8.64
CA ALA A 36 -1.44 -4.54 9.87
C ALA A 36 -1.70 -3.03 9.69
N VAL A 37 -2.66 -2.51 10.45
CA VAL A 37 -2.95 -1.08 10.54
C VAL A 37 -2.83 -0.71 12.00
N GLU A 38 -2.05 0.32 12.29
CA GLU A 38 -1.92 0.79 13.66
C GLU A 38 -3.25 1.42 14.14
N PRO A 39 -3.66 1.17 15.40
CA PRO A 39 -4.96 1.61 15.89
C PRO A 39 -5.10 3.14 15.92
N GLU A 40 -4.01 3.84 16.23
CA GLU A 40 -3.98 5.26 16.57
C GLU A 40 -3.36 6.14 15.46
N ILE A 41 -3.63 7.45 15.54
CA ILE A 41 -2.91 8.46 14.78
C ILE A 41 -1.68 8.88 15.58
N TYR A 42 -0.51 8.80 14.96
CA TYR A 42 0.75 9.17 15.60
C TYR A 42 1.09 10.63 15.31
N SER A 43 1.52 11.36 16.34
CA SER A 43 2.22 12.64 16.13
C SER A 43 3.60 12.40 15.51
N PRO A 44 4.22 13.40 14.86
CA PRO A 44 5.58 13.28 14.31
C PRO A 44 6.59 12.67 15.29
N VAL A 45 6.65 13.18 16.52
CA VAL A 45 7.59 12.71 17.55
C VAL A 45 7.27 11.28 17.98
N ALA A 46 5.99 10.93 18.11
CA ALA A 46 5.58 9.57 18.47
C ALA A 46 5.94 8.56 17.36
N ALA A 47 5.71 8.92 16.09
CA ALA A 47 6.10 8.12 14.94
C ALA A 47 7.62 7.92 14.86
N GLN A 48 8.39 9.00 14.99
CA GLN A 48 9.86 8.94 14.95
C GLN A 48 10.43 8.00 16.02
N ARG A 49 9.92 8.08 17.26
CA ARG A 49 10.34 7.21 18.36
C ARG A 49 9.89 5.77 18.17
N ARG A 50 8.63 5.55 17.77
CA ARG A 50 8.04 4.21 17.63
C ARG A 50 8.70 3.41 16.50
N PHE A 51 9.02 4.07 15.39
CA PHE A 51 9.52 3.43 14.16
C PHE A 51 11.03 3.62 13.95
N GLY A 52 11.75 4.28 14.86
CA GLY A 52 13.21 4.44 14.79
C GLY A 52 13.66 5.16 13.52
N LEU A 53 12.96 6.23 13.13
CA LEU A 53 13.22 6.93 11.87
C LEU A 53 14.60 7.61 11.90
N ALA A 54 15.42 7.36 10.89
CA ALA A 54 16.66 8.09 10.68
C ALA A 54 16.37 9.60 10.49
N PRO A 55 17.30 10.52 10.82
CA PRO A 55 17.05 11.97 10.78
C PRO A 55 16.45 12.48 9.46
N GLY A 56 16.90 11.95 8.31
CA GLY A 56 16.32 12.31 7.01
C GLY A 56 14.87 11.84 6.82
N ALA A 57 14.54 10.62 7.28
CA ALA A 57 13.19 10.07 7.21
C ALA A 57 12.24 10.72 8.23
N ALA A 58 12.77 11.17 9.37
CA ALA A 58 12.02 11.90 10.38
C ALA A 58 11.44 13.22 9.85
N LEU A 59 12.16 13.90 8.93
CA LEU A 59 11.69 15.12 8.28
C LEU A 59 10.53 14.89 7.31
N ALA A 60 10.37 13.67 6.78
CA ALA A 60 9.24 13.33 5.90
C ALA A 60 7.94 13.03 6.66
N VAL A 61 8.02 12.91 8.00
CA VAL A 61 6.86 12.73 8.88
C VAL A 61 6.75 13.98 9.76
N ASP A 62 6.33 15.09 9.16
CA ASP A 62 6.23 16.42 9.78
C ASP A 62 4.81 16.75 10.28
N HIS A 63 3.82 15.96 9.91
CA HIS A 63 2.43 16.07 10.36
C HIS A 63 1.95 14.77 11.04
N PRO A 64 0.87 14.82 11.84
CA PRO A 64 0.24 13.61 12.37
C PRO A 64 -0.14 12.64 11.25
N ALA A 65 0.04 11.34 11.48
CA ALA A 65 -0.14 10.32 10.44
C ALA A 65 -0.84 9.06 10.95
N ALA A 66 -1.70 8.51 10.09
CA ALA A 66 -2.12 7.12 10.18
C ALA A 66 -1.00 6.21 9.68
N VAL A 67 -0.88 5.00 10.24
CA VAL A 67 0.21 4.08 9.88
C VAL A 67 -0.33 2.73 9.42
N ALA A 68 0.09 2.33 8.22
CA ALA A 68 -0.10 0.98 7.68
C ALA A 68 1.24 0.25 7.59
N LEU A 69 1.23 -1.04 7.91
CA LEU A 69 2.40 -1.91 7.85
C LEU A 69 2.25 -2.90 6.69
N ALA A 70 3.34 -3.10 5.95
CA ALA A 70 3.41 -4.09 4.87
C ALA A 70 4.78 -4.79 4.87
N GLN A 71 4.84 -6.00 4.31
CA GLN A 71 6.12 -6.66 4.03
C GLN A 71 6.75 -6.06 2.78
N LEU A 72 8.07 -5.85 2.79
CA LEU A 72 8.79 -5.33 1.62
C LEU A 72 9.13 -6.44 0.63
N GLU A 73 9.41 -7.63 1.14
CA GLU A 73 9.73 -8.81 0.35
C GLU A 73 8.47 -9.47 -0.23
N PRO A 74 8.60 -10.19 -1.37
CA PRO A 74 9.82 -10.37 -2.16
C PRO A 74 10.17 -9.14 -3.00
N LEU A 75 11.47 -8.82 -3.10
CA LEU A 75 11.95 -7.74 -3.97
C LEU A 75 12.03 -8.21 -5.43
N PRO A 76 11.94 -7.28 -6.40
CA PRO A 76 12.16 -7.59 -7.81
C PRO A 76 13.54 -8.24 -8.04
N ALA A 77 13.62 -9.12 -9.05
CA ALA A 77 14.84 -9.83 -9.37
C ALA A 77 15.97 -8.83 -9.71
N GLY A 78 17.13 -8.99 -9.05
CA GLY A 78 18.28 -8.09 -9.21
C GLY A 78 18.26 -6.85 -8.30
N SER A 79 17.21 -6.65 -7.50
CA SER A 79 17.17 -5.59 -6.50
C SER A 79 17.73 -6.06 -5.16
N SER A 80 18.67 -5.30 -4.59
CA SER A 80 19.17 -5.54 -3.23
C SER A 80 18.27 -4.86 -2.19
N ALA A 81 18.03 -5.50 -1.05
CA ALA A 81 17.36 -4.89 0.09
C ALA A 81 18.05 -3.59 0.54
N SER A 82 19.37 -3.49 0.38
CA SER A 82 20.12 -2.26 0.68
C SER A 82 19.70 -1.05 -0.15
N ALA A 83 19.10 -1.24 -1.33
CA ALA A 83 18.57 -0.15 -2.16
C ALA A 83 17.31 0.52 -1.57
N TYR A 84 16.66 -0.13 -0.60
CA TYR A 84 15.42 0.34 0.03
C TYR A 84 15.59 0.69 1.51
N LEU A 85 16.68 0.27 2.15
CA LEU A 85 16.93 0.57 3.56
C LEU A 85 17.14 2.07 3.77
N GLY A 86 16.30 2.67 4.61
CA GLY A 86 16.37 4.09 4.96
C GLY A 86 15.90 5.05 3.85
N SER A 87 15.41 4.54 2.71
CA SER A 87 14.91 5.40 1.63
C SER A 87 13.50 5.91 1.93
N ILE A 88 13.22 7.13 1.47
CA ILE A 88 11.90 7.76 1.59
C ILE A 88 11.23 7.64 0.23
N GLY A 89 10.09 6.95 0.19
CA GLY A 89 9.30 6.73 -1.01
C GLY A 89 7.95 7.44 -0.98
N ARG A 90 7.32 7.56 -2.14
CA ARG A 90 5.88 7.89 -2.22
C ARG A 90 5.06 6.63 -2.03
N VAL A 91 3.95 6.76 -1.32
CA VAL A 91 2.98 5.68 -1.10
C VAL A 91 1.59 6.14 -1.53
N ASP A 92 0.97 5.35 -2.38
CA ASP A 92 -0.46 5.45 -2.72
C ASP A 92 -1.17 4.23 -2.10
N VAL A 93 -2.32 4.41 -1.44
CA VAL A 93 -3.14 3.30 -0.94
C VAL A 93 -4.38 3.14 -1.82
N GLU A 94 -4.81 1.90 -2.04
CA GLU A 94 -6.09 1.61 -2.68
C GLU A 94 -7.25 2.20 -1.85
N VAL A 95 -7.83 3.30 -2.34
CA VAL A 95 -8.94 3.98 -1.69
C VAL A 95 -10.26 3.29 -2.06
N GLY A 96 -10.61 2.27 -1.27
CA GLY A 96 -11.91 1.61 -1.28
C GLY A 96 -12.14 0.62 -2.41
N SER A 97 -12.95 -0.41 -2.11
CA SER A 97 -13.43 -1.39 -3.08
C SER A 97 -14.86 -1.04 -3.50
N ARG A 98 -15.13 -0.92 -4.80
CA ARG A 98 -16.51 -0.88 -5.32
C ARG A 98 -16.92 -2.27 -5.79
N ARG A 99 -18.10 -2.73 -5.38
CA ARG A 99 -18.67 -3.99 -5.87
C ARG A 99 -18.96 -3.85 -7.37
N ILE A 100 -18.46 -4.79 -8.16
CA ILE A 100 -18.80 -4.93 -9.57
C ILE A 100 -19.72 -6.15 -9.68
N ILE A 101 -20.90 -5.96 -10.28
CA ILE A 101 -21.81 -7.05 -10.62
C ILE A 101 -21.53 -7.39 -12.09
N SER A 102 -21.07 -8.60 -12.36
CA SER A 102 -20.95 -9.12 -13.73
C SER A 102 -22.28 -9.78 -14.11
N LEU A 103 -23.04 -9.15 -14.99
CA LEU A 103 -24.21 -9.74 -15.61
C LEU A 103 -23.73 -10.45 -16.90
N LEU A 104 -23.61 -11.78 -16.86
CA LEU A 104 -23.37 -12.56 -18.06
C LEU A 104 -24.64 -12.52 -18.92
N PRO A 105 -24.58 -12.08 -20.20
CA PRO A 105 -25.68 -12.32 -21.11
C PRO A 105 -25.80 -13.83 -21.35
N PHE A 106 -26.97 -14.41 -21.11
CA PHE A 106 -27.29 -15.77 -21.52
C PHE A 106 -27.22 -15.82 -23.05
N VAL A 107 -26.23 -16.54 -23.59
CA VAL A 107 -26.22 -16.89 -25.01
C VAL A 107 -27.13 -18.10 -25.14
N ASP A 108 -28.36 -17.88 -25.61
CA ASP A 108 -29.24 -18.96 -26.04
C ASP A 108 -28.55 -19.71 -27.18
N GLN A 109 -28.08 -20.92 -26.88
CA GLN A 109 -27.68 -21.90 -27.87
C GLN A 109 -28.94 -22.44 -28.55
N PHE A 110 -29.45 -21.74 -29.57
CA PHE A 110 -30.22 -22.41 -30.61
C PHE A 110 -29.21 -23.15 -31.51
N VAL A 111 -28.89 -24.37 -31.10
CA VAL A 111 -28.22 -25.36 -31.93
C VAL A 111 -29.22 -25.79 -33.00
N GLU A 112 -28.87 -25.45 -34.23
CA GLU A 112 -29.40 -25.99 -35.47
C GLU A 112 -29.39 -27.53 -35.43
N SER A 113 -30.56 -28.15 -35.66
CA SER A 113 -30.72 -29.60 -35.75
C SER A 113 -31.29 -29.97 -37.12
N HIS A 114 -30.39 -30.38 -38.02
CA HIS A 114 -30.53 -31.43 -39.03
C HIS A 114 -31.91 -31.69 -39.67
N SER A 115 -32.05 -31.42 -40.97
CA SER A 115 -32.04 -32.41 -42.08
C SER A 115 -32.55 -31.79 -43.38
#